data_AF-A0A858PY90-F1
#
_entry.id   AF-A0A858PY90-F1
#
_cell.length_a   1.000
_cell.length_b   1.000
_cell.length_c   1.000
_cell.angle_alpha   90.00
_cell.angle_beta   90.00
_cell.angle_gamma   90.00
#
_symmetry.space_group_name_H-M   'P 1'
#
loop_
_entity.id
_entity.type
_entity.pdbx_description
1 polymer ?
#
loop_
_entity_poly.entity_id
_entity_poly.type
_entity_poly.pdbx_seq_one_letter_code
_entity_poly.pdbx_strand_id
1 'polypeptide(L)'
;MSHEVLSQKEHSSFGGVVPEIAARAHFDFLHKMVENTVLDNGIKFSELAAIAVTTGPGLVGSLIVGVMFSKAIAYVTKRPIVAVNHLEAHALVARICHDIDFPFLVLIISGGHCQFVMARDVGSYSKLGGSIDDSLGEAFDKVSRMLGFGYPGGIIVEKMALRGRGDRFHFPRALVDRPGCDFSFSGLKTAVRSVIEGEQSLSAKNLISAPAILTLHSITVRDKKHRARGDLKRHTCTASLTQRLLLFL
;
A
#
# COMPACT_ATOMS: atom_id res chain seq x y z
N MET A 1 9.60 0.35 20.10
CA MET A 1 8.67 -0.32 19.16
C MET A 1 9.46 -1.39 18.42
N SER A 2 9.07 -2.65 18.55
CA SER A 2 9.60 -3.76 17.76
C SER A 2 8.61 -4.18 16.69
N HIS A 3 9.11 -4.66 15.55
CA HIS A 3 8.29 -5.16 14.46
C HIS A 3 9.09 -6.18 13.64
N GLU A 4 8.39 -7.14 13.06
CA GLU A 4 8.95 -8.11 12.12
C GLU A 4 8.06 -8.17 10.87
N VAL A 5 8.67 -8.28 9.69
CA VAL A 5 7.96 -8.32 8.41
C VAL A 5 8.54 -9.44 7.55
N LEU A 6 7.66 -10.31 7.05
CA LEU A 6 8.01 -11.35 6.09
C LEU A 6 7.69 -10.89 4.66
N SER A 7 8.67 -10.95 3.76
CA SER A 7 8.50 -10.61 2.35
C SER A 7 7.82 -11.74 1.56
N GLN A 8 6.94 -11.39 0.63
CA GLN A 8 6.10 -12.28 -0.19
C GLN A 8 6.82 -12.98 -1.36
N LYS A 9 8.00 -13.58 -1.13
CA LYS A 9 8.83 -14.17 -2.21
C LYS A 9 8.18 -15.39 -2.87
N GLU A 10 7.35 -16.11 -2.13
CA GLU A 10 6.65 -17.33 -2.57
C GLU A 10 5.67 -17.06 -3.73
N HIS A 11 5.30 -15.80 -3.94
CA HIS A 11 4.37 -15.38 -5.00
C HIS A 11 5.06 -14.98 -6.30
N SER A 12 6.40 -14.88 -6.33
CA SER A 12 7.14 -14.35 -7.48
C SER A 12 6.95 -15.17 -8.76
N SER A 13 6.85 -16.51 -8.66
CA SER A 13 6.60 -17.40 -9.80
C SER A 13 5.20 -17.25 -10.40
N PHE A 14 4.23 -16.81 -9.61
CA PHE A 14 2.84 -16.60 -10.03
C PHE A 14 2.58 -15.16 -10.50
N GLY A 15 3.54 -14.26 -10.28
CA GLY A 15 3.44 -12.86 -10.65
C GLY A 15 2.46 -12.05 -9.82
N GLY A 16 1.85 -12.60 -8.77
CA GLY A 16 0.88 -11.92 -7.93
C GLY A 16 0.49 -12.77 -6.72
N VAL A 17 -0.23 -12.16 -5.79
CA VAL A 17 -0.64 -12.84 -4.55
C VAL A 17 -1.63 -13.97 -4.87
N VAL A 18 -1.26 -15.19 -4.48
CA VAL A 18 -2.10 -16.38 -4.57
C VAL A 18 -2.72 -16.60 -3.18
N PRO A 19 -4.05 -16.52 -3.02
CA PRO A 19 -4.68 -16.52 -1.71
C PRO A 19 -4.30 -17.70 -0.81
N GLU A 20 -4.24 -18.91 -1.38
CA GLU A 20 -3.91 -20.13 -0.63
C GLU A 20 -2.47 -20.14 -0.13
N ILE A 21 -1.51 -19.75 -0.99
CA ILE A 21 -0.09 -19.66 -0.62
C ILE A 21 0.10 -18.60 0.47
N ALA A 22 -0.61 -17.46 0.36
CA ALA A 22 -0.55 -16.41 1.36
C ALA A 22 -1.09 -16.90 2.72
N ALA A 23 -2.25 -17.54 2.73
CA ALA A 23 -2.83 -18.12 3.96
C ALA A 23 -1.90 -19.16 4.59
N ARG A 24 -1.29 -20.02 3.77
CA ARG A 24 -0.32 -21.01 4.23
C ARG A 24 0.93 -20.37 4.84
N ALA A 25 1.48 -19.34 4.21
CA ALA A 25 2.61 -18.59 4.77
C ALA A 25 2.27 -17.95 6.13
N HIS A 26 1.07 -17.37 6.28
CA HIS A 26 0.62 -16.88 7.59
C HIS A 26 0.59 -18.01 8.63
N PHE A 27 0.09 -19.20 8.27
CA PHE A 27 0.05 -20.33 9.19
C PHE A 27 1.44 -20.80 9.60
N ASP A 28 2.35 -20.92 8.64
CA ASP A 28 3.69 -21.47 8.86
C ASP A 28 4.65 -20.50 9.59
N PHE A 29 4.47 -19.18 9.46
CA PHE A 29 5.44 -18.19 9.97
C PHE A 29 4.92 -17.30 11.11
N LEU A 30 3.61 -17.04 11.22
CA LEU A 30 3.09 -16.05 12.18
C LEU A 30 3.51 -16.34 13.62
N HIS A 31 3.47 -17.62 14.03
CA HIS A 31 3.82 -18.00 15.40
C HIS A 31 5.27 -17.64 15.76
N LYS A 32 6.23 -17.97 14.88
CA LYS A 32 7.66 -17.64 15.07
C LYS A 32 7.89 -16.14 15.10
N MET A 33 7.25 -15.40 14.18
CA MET A 33 7.43 -13.94 14.12
C MET A 33 6.96 -13.26 15.40
N VAL A 34 5.79 -13.67 15.92
CA VAL A 34 5.27 -13.10 17.16
C VAL A 34 6.12 -13.53 18.37
N GLU A 35 6.53 -14.79 18.43
CA GLU A 35 7.42 -15.29 19.48
C GLU A 35 8.75 -14.53 19.50
N ASN A 36 9.43 -14.41 18.37
CA ASN A 36 10.67 -13.64 18.23
C ASN A 36 10.44 -12.18 18.66
N THR A 37 9.41 -11.52 18.12
CA THR A 37 9.14 -10.12 18.44
C THR A 37 8.90 -9.88 19.94
N VAL A 38 8.23 -10.81 20.63
CA VAL A 38 7.96 -10.72 22.08
C VAL A 38 9.23 -11.02 22.88
N LEU A 39 9.91 -12.13 22.59
CA LEU A 39 11.10 -12.58 23.32
C LEU A 39 12.30 -11.66 23.12
N ASP A 40 12.52 -11.13 21.92
CA ASP A 40 13.62 -10.21 21.60
C ASP A 40 13.50 -8.89 22.37
N ASN A 41 12.32 -8.57 22.90
CA ASN A 41 12.08 -7.39 23.74
C ASN A 41 12.10 -7.73 25.24
N GLY A 42 12.45 -8.96 25.61
CA GLY A 42 12.57 -9.39 27.00
C GLY A 42 11.25 -9.44 27.77
N ILE A 43 10.11 -9.42 27.07
CA ILE A 43 8.78 -9.47 27.68
C ILE A 43 8.16 -10.86 27.56
N LYS A 44 7.29 -11.20 28.50
CA LYS A 44 6.46 -12.40 28.46
C LYS A 44 5.11 -12.08 27.84
N PHE A 45 4.51 -13.06 27.17
CA PHE A 45 3.12 -12.95 26.67
C PHE A 45 2.11 -12.55 27.75
N SER A 46 2.35 -12.94 29.00
CA SER A 46 1.51 -12.56 30.14
C SER A 46 1.59 -11.07 30.48
N GLU A 47 2.61 -10.34 30.04
CA GLU A 47 2.81 -8.91 30.34
C GLU A 47 2.13 -8.00 29.31
N LEU A 48 1.60 -8.57 28.22
CA LEU A 48 0.85 -7.81 27.21
C LEU A 48 -0.41 -7.20 27.82
N ALA A 49 -0.67 -5.91 27.55
CA ALA A 49 -1.90 -5.27 28.01
C ALA A 49 -3.13 -5.69 27.20
N ALA A 50 -2.96 -5.87 25.88
CA ALA A 50 -4.00 -6.24 24.93
C ALA A 50 -3.37 -6.86 23.66
N ILE A 51 -4.20 -7.47 22.82
CA ILE A 51 -3.80 -8.05 21.54
C ILE A 51 -4.65 -7.40 20.44
N ALA A 52 -4.03 -6.65 19.53
CA ALA A 52 -4.71 -6.05 18.40
C ALA A 52 -4.52 -6.91 17.15
N VAL A 53 -5.60 -7.19 16.41
CA VAL A 53 -5.55 -8.02 15.20
C VAL A 53 -6.41 -7.46 14.08
N THR A 54 -5.88 -7.48 12.86
CA THR A 54 -6.61 -7.09 11.66
C THR A 54 -7.73 -8.08 11.38
N THR A 55 -8.96 -7.58 11.26
CA THR A 55 -10.16 -8.41 10.95
C THR A 55 -10.71 -8.16 9.55
N GLY A 56 -10.22 -7.14 8.86
CA GLY A 56 -10.51 -6.87 7.45
C GLY A 56 -10.39 -5.38 7.11
N PRO A 57 -10.53 -5.02 5.82
CA PRO A 57 -10.61 -5.92 4.66
C PRO A 57 -9.29 -6.65 4.38
N GLY A 58 -9.35 -7.76 3.63
CA GLY A 58 -8.18 -8.56 3.27
C GLY A 58 -8.54 -9.97 2.78
N LEU A 59 -7.52 -10.78 2.50
CA LEU A 59 -7.72 -12.18 2.09
C LEU A 59 -8.24 -13.00 3.27
N VAL A 60 -9.42 -13.63 3.09
CA VAL A 60 -10.14 -14.32 4.16
C VAL A 60 -9.30 -15.39 4.85
N GLY A 61 -8.53 -16.19 4.09
CA GLY A 61 -7.67 -17.23 4.65
C GLY A 61 -6.60 -16.65 5.59
N SER A 62 -5.88 -15.62 5.15
CA SER A 62 -4.88 -14.92 5.95
C SER A 62 -5.47 -14.26 7.19
N LEU A 63 -6.65 -13.63 7.06
CA LEU A 63 -7.35 -13.00 8.19
C LEU A 63 -7.75 -14.02 9.25
N ILE A 64 -8.30 -15.17 8.85
CA ILE A 64 -8.70 -16.24 9.77
C ILE A 64 -7.49 -16.72 10.59
N VAL A 65 -6.34 -16.94 9.94
CA VAL A 65 -5.11 -17.36 10.65
C VAL A 65 -4.72 -16.34 11.72
N GLY A 66 -4.65 -15.06 11.36
CA GLY A 66 -4.29 -13.98 12.31
C GLY A 66 -5.27 -13.86 13.48
N VAL A 67 -6.58 -13.88 13.19
CA VAL A 67 -7.64 -13.79 14.20
C VAL A 67 -7.60 -14.99 15.14
N MET A 68 -7.39 -16.20 14.61
CA MET A 68 -7.38 -17.42 15.43
C MET A 68 -6.15 -17.50 16.32
N PHE A 69 -4.99 -17.14 15.78
CA PHE A 69 -3.76 -17.05 16.57
C PHE A 69 -3.90 -16.02 17.71
N SER A 70 -4.47 -14.85 17.41
CA SER A 70 -4.69 -13.79 18.42
C SER A 70 -5.67 -14.22 19.51
N LYS A 71 -6.75 -14.94 19.14
CA LYS A 71 -7.70 -15.53 20.11
C LYS A 71 -7.04 -16.59 20.98
N ALA A 72 -6.15 -17.42 20.44
CA ALA A 72 -5.41 -18.41 21.22
C ALA A 72 -4.52 -17.75 22.28
N ILE A 73 -3.75 -16.72 21.91
CA ILE A 73 -2.95 -15.95 22.85
C ILE A 73 -3.86 -15.32 23.92
N ALA A 74 -4.93 -14.63 23.51
CA ALA A 74 -5.86 -13.98 24.43
C ALA A 74 -6.47 -14.97 25.43
N TYR A 75 -6.81 -16.18 24.97
CA TYR A 75 -7.39 -17.22 25.81
C TYR A 75 -6.44 -17.71 26.90
N VAL A 76 -5.14 -17.84 26.59
CA VAL A 76 -4.11 -18.29 27.54
C VAL A 76 -3.69 -17.17 28.48
N THR A 77 -3.46 -15.97 27.94
CA THR A 77 -2.94 -14.82 28.71
C THR A 77 -4.02 -14.05 29.45
N LYS A 78 -5.30 -14.34 29.18
CA LYS A 78 -6.48 -13.63 29.68
C LYS A 78 -6.44 -12.13 29.36
N ARG A 79 -5.87 -11.77 28.21
CA ARG A 79 -5.77 -10.39 27.73
C ARG A 79 -6.89 -10.06 26.74
N PRO A 80 -7.38 -8.81 26.75
CA PRO A 80 -8.40 -8.38 25.81
C PRO A 80 -7.86 -8.42 24.37
N ILE A 81 -8.75 -8.74 23.43
CA ILE A 81 -8.50 -8.69 22.01
C ILE A 81 -9.20 -7.48 21.38
N VAL A 82 -8.51 -6.74 20.54
CA VAL A 82 -9.03 -5.59 19.82
C VAL A 82 -9.08 -5.94 18.33
N ALA A 83 -10.28 -5.94 17.77
CA ALA A 83 -10.46 -6.08 16.33
C ALA A 83 -10.11 -4.76 15.65
N VAL A 84 -9.20 -4.80 14.69
CA VAL A 84 -8.71 -3.63 13.98
C VAL A 84 -9.14 -3.69 12.52
N ASN A 85 -9.67 -2.58 12.01
CA ASN A 85 -9.89 -2.41 10.59
C ASN A 85 -8.56 -2.06 9.89
N HIS A 86 -8.22 -2.79 8.83
CA HIS A 86 -6.97 -2.65 8.09
C HIS A 86 -6.76 -1.23 7.54
N LEU A 87 -7.83 -0.63 6.98
CA LEU A 87 -7.77 0.71 6.39
C LEU A 87 -7.72 1.81 7.44
N GLU A 88 -8.43 1.61 8.56
CA GLU A 88 -8.33 2.48 9.74
C GLU A 88 -6.90 2.49 10.29
N ALA A 89 -6.28 1.32 10.46
CA ALA A 89 -4.89 1.20 10.87
C ALA A 89 -3.96 1.96 9.93
N HIS A 90 -4.13 1.80 8.61
CA HIS A 90 -3.40 2.57 7.60
C HIS A 90 -3.54 4.09 7.77
N ALA A 91 -4.76 4.58 8.01
CA ALA A 91 -5.00 6.01 8.23
C ALA A 91 -4.31 6.51 9.50
N LEU A 92 -4.38 5.75 10.59
CA LEU A 92 -3.85 6.15 11.90
C LEU A 92 -2.32 6.07 12.01
N VAL A 93 -1.63 5.34 11.12
CA VAL A 93 -0.15 5.41 11.04
C VAL A 93 0.34 6.84 10.82
N ALA A 94 -0.41 7.67 10.10
CA ALA A 94 -0.10 9.09 9.94
C ALA A 94 0.12 9.79 11.29
N ARG A 95 -0.74 9.49 12.29
CA ARG A 95 -0.67 10.06 13.63
C ARG A 95 0.42 9.45 14.52
N ILE A 96 0.91 8.25 14.17
CA ILE A 96 2.04 7.63 14.87
C ILE A 96 3.35 8.25 14.39
N CYS A 97 3.46 8.48 13.07
CA CYS A 97 4.67 9.04 12.46
C CYS A 97 4.77 10.56 12.61
N HIS A 98 3.64 11.25 12.76
CA HIS A 98 3.56 12.70 12.78
C HIS A 98 2.55 13.17 13.82
N ASP A 99 2.83 14.31 14.44
CA ASP A 99 1.91 14.96 15.38
C ASP A 99 0.79 15.68 14.61
N ILE A 100 -0.28 14.94 14.30
CA ILE A 100 -1.41 15.42 13.50
C ILE A 100 -2.69 15.23 14.30
N ASP A 101 -3.44 16.32 14.42
CA ASP A 101 -4.78 16.32 14.97
C ASP A 101 -5.85 15.97 13.93
N PHE A 102 -6.98 15.48 14.41
CA PHE A 102 -8.19 15.39 13.61
C PHE A 102 -8.80 16.79 13.39
N PRO A 103 -9.55 17.01 12.30
CA PRO A 103 -9.67 16.12 11.14
C PRO A 103 -8.43 16.23 10.23
N PHE A 104 -8.06 15.13 9.58
CA PHE A 104 -7.02 15.14 8.55
C PHE A 104 -7.43 14.35 7.32
N LEU A 105 -6.94 14.82 6.18
CA LEU A 105 -7.05 14.10 4.92
C LEU A 105 -5.84 13.16 4.77
N VAL A 106 -6.11 11.89 4.48
CA VAL A 106 -5.11 10.85 4.20
C VAL A 106 -5.30 10.23 2.82
N LEU A 107 -4.18 10.01 2.14
CA LEU A 107 -4.11 9.21 0.92
C LEU A 107 -3.53 7.84 1.29
N ILE A 108 -4.35 6.79 1.22
CA ILE A 108 -3.94 5.42 1.48
C ILE A 108 -3.54 4.79 0.15
N ILE A 109 -2.28 4.38 0.03
CA ILE A 109 -1.75 3.66 -1.13
C ILE A 109 -1.06 2.37 -0.68
N SER A 110 -1.52 1.24 -1.23
CA SER A 110 -0.94 -0.09 -1.04
C SER A 110 -1.08 -0.92 -2.32
N GLY A 111 -0.70 -2.21 -2.27
CA GLY A 111 -0.89 -3.14 -3.38
C GLY A 111 -2.36 -3.36 -3.77
N GLY A 112 -3.30 -3.20 -2.83
CA GLY A 112 -4.74 -3.42 -3.07
C GLY A 112 -5.62 -2.19 -2.90
N HIS A 113 -5.07 -1.06 -2.43
CA HIS A 113 -5.86 0.12 -2.11
C HIS A 113 -5.19 1.39 -2.64
N CYS A 114 -5.99 2.27 -3.24
CA CYS A 114 -5.60 3.63 -3.57
C CYS A 114 -6.82 4.52 -3.32
N GLN A 115 -6.84 5.28 -2.22
CA GLN A 115 -8.01 6.07 -1.86
C GLN A 115 -7.69 7.29 -0.98
N PHE A 116 -8.44 8.36 -1.21
CA PHE A 116 -8.50 9.51 -0.30
C PHE A 116 -9.58 9.27 0.76
N VAL A 117 -9.19 9.45 2.01
CA VAL A 117 -10.07 9.30 3.17
C VAL A 117 -9.95 10.54 4.04
N MET A 118 -11.10 11.12 4.38
CA MET A 118 -11.20 12.13 5.43
C MET A 118 -11.35 11.42 6.77
N ALA A 119 -10.35 11.52 7.62
CA ALA A 119 -10.40 11.02 8.99
C ALA A 119 -10.84 12.16 9.91
N ARG A 120 -12.04 12.06 10.48
CA ARG A 120 -12.60 13.07 11.40
C ARG A 120 -12.41 12.72 12.87
N ASP A 121 -12.35 11.44 13.17
CA ASP A 121 -11.99 10.88 14.47
C ASP A 121 -11.67 9.37 14.29
N VAL A 122 -11.23 8.69 15.36
CA VAL A 122 -11.20 7.23 15.41
C VAL A 122 -12.62 6.69 15.20
N GLY A 123 -12.77 5.68 14.35
CA GLY A 123 -14.08 5.17 13.92
C GLY A 123 -14.88 6.11 12.99
N SER A 124 -14.39 7.31 12.65
CA SER A 124 -15.10 8.30 11.83
C SER A 124 -14.32 8.66 10.56
N TYR A 125 -14.58 7.91 9.49
CA TYR A 125 -13.88 8.03 8.20
C TYR A 125 -14.87 8.21 7.06
N SER A 126 -14.51 9.05 6.08
CA SER A 126 -15.26 9.17 4.82
C SER A 126 -14.33 9.02 3.62
N LYS A 127 -14.61 8.03 2.77
CA LYS A 127 -13.93 7.90 1.47
C LYS A 127 -14.38 9.04 0.56
N LEU A 128 -13.44 9.83 0.08
CA LEU A 128 -13.68 10.94 -0.85
C LEU A 128 -13.50 10.54 -2.32
N GLY A 129 -12.71 9.50 -2.55
CA GLY A 129 -12.48 8.90 -3.86
C GLY A 129 -11.42 7.82 -3.79
N GLY A 130 -11.35 6.96 -4.80
CA GLY A 130 -10.32 5.94 -4.88
C GLY A 130 -10.13 5.37 -6.28
N SER A 131 -9.25 4.39 -6.42
CA SER A 131 -9.11 3.65 -7.66
C SER A 131 -10.44 2.98 -8.02
N ILE A 132 -10.93 3.27 -9.23
CA ILE A 132 -12.11 2.62 -9.81
C ILE A 132 -11.74 1.37 -10.61
N ASP A 133 -10.44 1.15 -10.84
CA ASP A 133 -9.88 0.00 -11.54
C ASP A 133 -8.71 -0.61 -10.74
N ASP A 134 -7.52 -0.73 -11.33
CA ASP A 134 -6.32 -1.24 -10.67
C ASP A 134 -5.92 -0.31 -9.53
N SER A 135 -5.32 -0.84 -8.45
CA SER A 135 -4.60 0.01 -7.50
C SER A 135 -3.30 0.52 -8.13
N LEU A 136 -2.68 1.53 -7.52
CA LEU A 136 -1.37 1.99 -7.99
C LEU A 136 -0.29 0.90 -7.85
N GLY A 137 -0.28 0.18 -6.73
CA GLY A 137 0.67 -0.90 -6.49
C GLY A 137 0.52 -2.03 -7.51
N GLU A 138 -0.73 -2.41 -7.80
CA GLU A 138 -1.04 -3.43 -8.81
C GLU A 138 -0.64 -2.99 -10.22
N ALA A 139 -0.89 -1.73 -10.58
CA ALA A 139 -0.44 -1.18 -11.85
C ALA A 139 1.10 -1.26 -11.97
N PHE A 140 1.84 -0.97 -10.90
CA PHE A 140 3.30 -1.05 -10.90
C PHE A 140 3.80 -2.49 -10.99
N ASP A 141 3.15 -3.44 -10.32
CA ASP A 141 3.49 -4.86 -10.43
C ASP A 141 3.26 -5.39 -11.86
N LYS A 142 2.16 -4.98 -12.50
CA LYS A 142 1.87 -5.31 -13.91
C LYS A 142 2.91 -4.70 -14.85
N VAL A 143 3.30 -3.44 -14.64
CA VAL A 143 4.35 -2.77 -15.43
C VAL A 143 5.69 -3.48 -15.25
N SER A 144 6.10 -3.76 -14.01
CA SER A 144 7.33 -4.51 -13.71
C SER A 144 7.40 -5.83 -14.47
N ARG A 145 6.28 -6.55 -14.53
CA ARG A 145 6.17 -7.81 -15.28
C ARG A 145 6.34 -7.61 -16.79
N MET A 146 5.69 -6.61 -17.38
CA MET A 146 5.85 -6.29 -18.80
C MET A 146 7.30 -5.98 -19.17
N LEU A 147 8.05 -5.44 -18.20
CA LEU A 147 9.46 -5.08 -18.35
C LEU A 147 10.43 -6.21 -17.99
N GLY A 148 9.93 -7.37 -17.58
CA GLY A 148 10.75 -8.52 -17.21
C GLY A 148 11.46 -8.39 -15.85
N PHE A 149 11.03 -7.46 -14.99
CA PHE A 149 11.67 -7.20 -13.69
C PHE A 149 11.15 -8.07 -12.53
N GLY A 150 10.08 -8.84 -12.76
CA GLY A 150 9.53 -9.77 -11.76
C GLY A 150 8.64 -9.11 -10.70
N TYR A 151 8.43 -9.80 -9.58
CA TYR A 151 7.51 -9.45 -8.48
C TYR A 151 8.21 -9.63 -7.11
N PRO A 152 8.00 -8.73 -6.12
CA PRO A 152 7.13 -7.54 -6.15
C PRO A 152 7.73 -6.39 -6.98
N GLY A 153 6.94 -5.85 -7.89
CA GLY A 153 7.37 -4.92 -8.93
C GLY A 153 7.37 -3.47 -8.48
N GLY A 154 6.48 -3.07 -7.57
CA GLY A 154 6.36 -1.70 -7.06
C GLY A 154 7.69 -1.06 -6.65
N ILE A 155 8.49 -1.78 -5.85
CA ILE A 155 9.80 -1.31 -5.36
C ILE A 155 10.81 -1.21 -6.50
N ILE A 156 10.77 -2.14 -7.46
CA ILE A 156 11.71 -2.17 -8.58
C ILE A 156 11.42 -0.99 -9.51
N VAL A 157 10.14 -0.79 -9.87
CA VAL A 157 9.69 0.32 -10.70
C VAL A 157 10.02 1.66 -10.03
N GLU A 158 9.78 1.82 -8.72
CA GLU A 158 10.13 3.04 -7.98
C GLU A 158 11.65 3.34 -8.05
N LYS A 159 12.50 2.33 -7.81
CA LYS A 159 13.96 2.48 -7.87
C LYS A 159 14.47 2.81 -9.29
N MET A 160 13.89 2.18 -10.31
CA MET A 160 14.24 2.44 -11.70
C MET A 160 13.80 3.84 -12.13
N ALA A 161 12.63 4.26 -11.65
CA ALA A 161 12.07 5.57 -11.95
C ALA A 161 12.91 6.71 -11.38
N LEU A 162 13.54 6.54 -10.22
CA LEU A 162 14.45 7.54 -9.66
C LEU A 162 15.70 7.80 -10.52
N ARG A 163 16.08 6.85 -11.37
CA ARG A 163 17.30 6.95 -12.19
C ARG A 163 17.03 7.41 -13.63
N GLY A 164 15.77 7.57 -14.00
CA GLY A 164 15.39 7.80 -15.39
C GLY A 164 15.23 9.23 -15.83
N ARG A 165 14.93 9.39 -17.12
CA ARG A 165 14.59 10.67 -17.74
C ARG A 165 13.07 10.79 -17.92
N GLY A 166 12.45 11.71 -17.18
CA GLY A 166 10.98 11.83 -17.05
C GLY A 166 10.30 12.57 -18.20
N ASP A 167 11.10 13.18 -19.08
CA ASP A 167 10.70 13.95 -20.26
C ASP A 167 10.57 13.09 -21.53
N ARG A 168 11.05 11.84 -21.51
CA ARG A 168 11.14 11.00 -22.72
C ARG A 168 9.80 10.45 -23.21
N PHE A 169 8.87 10.14 -22.31
CA PHE A 169 7.60 9.50 -22.66
C PHE A 169 6.44 10.22 -21.97
N HIS A 170 5.34 10.40 -22.70
CA HIS A 170 4.11 10.97 -22.17
C HIS A 170 3.03 9.89 -22.08
N PHE A 171 2.67 9.50 -20.85
CA PHE A 171 1.54 8.60 -20.61
C PHE A 171 0.25 9.38 -20.30
N PRO A 172 -0.93 8.82 -20.62
CA PRO A 172 -2.20 9.49 -20.37
C PRO A 172 -2.44 9.70 -18.86
N ARG A 173 -3.03 10.84 -18.52
CA ARG A 173 -3.48 11.15 -17.15
C ARG A 173 -4.97 10.92 -17.04
N ALA A 174 -5.36 9.75 -16.54
CA ALA A 174 -6.78 9.40 -16.43
C ALA A 174 -7.49 10.20 -15.32
N LEU A 175 -8.73 10.63 -15.62
CA LEU A 175 -9.64 11.29 -14.69
C LEU A 175 -9.10 12.61 -14.07
N VAL A 176 -8.15 13.29 -14.72
CA VAL A 176 -7.69 14.62 -14.26
C VAL A 176 -8.77 15.68 -14.51
N ASP A 177 -9.40 15.66 -15.68
CA ASP A 177 -10.38 16.67 -16.08
C ASP A 177 -11.81 16.38 -15.59
N ARG A 178 -12.02 15.28 -14.84
CA ARG A 178 -13.33 14.93 -14.28
C ARG A 178 -13.45 15.41 -12.83
N PRO A 179 -14.64 15.87 -12.38
CA PRO A 179 -14.85 16.21 -10.97
C PRO A 179 -14.68 14.98 -10.07
N GLY A 180 -14.32 15.22 -8.80
CA GLY A 180 -14.10 14.18 -7.79
C GLY A 180 -12.63 13.82 -7.56
N CYS A 181 -12.44 12.78 -6.74
CA CYS A 181 -11.13 12.35 -6.23
C CYS A 181 -10.76 10.91 -6.63
N ASP A 182 -11.49 10.33 -7.59
CA ASP A 182 -11.26 8.96 -8.04
C ASP A 182 -10.03 8.82 -8.94
N PHE A 183 -9.36 7.68 -8.88
CA PHE A 183 -8.18 7.34 -9.67
C PHE A 183 -8.49 6.25 -10.69
N SER A 184 -7.76 6.24 -11.81
CA SER A 184 -7.76 5.15 -12.77
C SER A 184 -6.33 4.94 -13.27
N PHE A 185 -5.88 3.70 -13.21
CA PHE A 185 -4.52 3.28 -13.59
C PHE A 185 -4.52 2.24 -14.72
N SER A 186 -5.67 1.72 -15.14
CA SER A 186 -5.75 0.74 -16.24
C SER A 186 -5.21 1.27 -17.57
N GLY A 187 -5.47 2.55 -17.89
CA GLY A 187 -4.99 3.19 -19.11
C GLY A 187 -3.46 3.37 -19.16
N LEU A 188 -2.82 3.50 -18.00
CA LEU A 188 -1.36 3.58 -17.89
C LEU A 188 -0.70 2.31 -18.39
N LYS A 189 -1.23 1.15 -18.01
CA LYS A 189 -0.74 -0.17 -18.45
C LYS A 189 -0.76 -0.31 -19.97
N THR A 190 -1.87 0.07 -20.61
CA THR A 190 -2.00 0.00 -22.08
C THR A 190 -0.99 0.90 -22.76
N ALA A 191 -0.83 2.14 -22.27
CA ALA A 191 0.12 3.07 -22.84
C ALA A 191 1.58 2.61 -22.66
N VAL A 192 1.93 2.04 -21.50
CA VAL A 192 3.24 1.42 -21.26
C VAL A 192 3.49 0.27 -22.23
N ARG A 193 2.49 -0.60 -22.43
CA ARG A 193 2.59 -1.70 -23.40
C ARG A 193 2.86 -1.21 -24.82
N SER A 194 2.14 -0.19 -25.28
CA SER A 194 2.36 0.38 -26.63
C SER A 194 3.76 0.96 -26.81
N VAL A 195 4.32 1.60 -25.77
CA VAL A 195 5.72 2.08 -25.80
C VAL A 195 6.71 0.91 -25.89
N ILE A 196 6.45 -0.19 -25.17
CA ILE A 196 7.31 -1.38 -25.22
C ILE A 196 7.27 -2.04 -26.61
N GLU A 197 6.09 -2.15 -27.21
CA GLU A 197 5.92 -2.80 -28.52
C GLU A 197 6.46 -1.95 -29.69
N GLY A 198 6.40 -0.61 -29.58
CA GLY A 198 6.86 0.32 -30.62
C GLY A 198 8.38 0.50 -30.71
N GLU A 199 9.13 0.13 -29.69
CA GLU A 199 10.59 0.29 -29.65
C GLU A 199 11.29 -1.07 -29.87
N GLN A 200 11.70 -1.33 -31.12
CA GLN A 200 12.34 -2.60 -31.55
C GLN A 200 13.69 -2.90 -30.86
N SER A 201 14.29 -1.93 -30.15
CA SER A 201 15.60 -2.06 -29.48
C SER A 201 15.55 -1.77 -27.98
N LEU A 202 14.50 -2.20 -27.28
CA LEU A 202 14.44 -2.11 -25.83
C LEU A 202 15.27 -3.21 -25.16
N SER A 203 16.56 -2.94 -24.98
CA SER A 203 17.28 -3.55 -23.86
C SER A 203 16.66 -3.04 -22.55
N ALA A 204 16.50 -3.89 -21.53
CA ALA A 204 16.03 -3.52 -20.20
C ALA A 204 16.80 -2.33 -19.58
N LYS A 205 18.01 -2.03 -20.09
CA LYS A 205 18.85 -0.87 -19.73
C LYS A 205 18.46 0.45 -20.39
N ASN A 206 17.66 0.46 -21.45
CA ASN A 206 17.22 1.71 -22.14
C ASN A 206 15.84 2.20 -21.69
N LEU A 207 15.14 1.41 -20.86
CA LEU A 207 13.86 1.75 -20.26
C LEU A 207 14.01 2.44 -18.89
N ILE A 208 15.11 3.19 -18.73
CA ILE A 208 15.36 4.08 -17.61
C ILE A 208 14.55 5.37 -17.82
N SER A 209 13.23 5.22 -17.95
CA SER A 209 12.27 6.29 -18.20
C SER A 209 11.00 6.13 -17.34
N ALA A 210 11.10 5.37 -16.25
CA ALA A 210 10.05 5.29 -15.25
C ALA A 210 9.78 6.59 -14.43
N PRO A 211 10.58 7.70 -14.47
CA PRO A 211 10.12 8.94 -13.85
C PRO A 211 8.90 9.50 -14.56
N ALA A 212 8.63 9.21 -15.84
CA ALA A 212 7.37 9.62 -16.47
C ALA A 212 6.14 9.02 -15.73
N ILE A 213 6.23 7.76 -15.29
CA ILE A 213 5.18 7.10 -14.49
C ILE A 213 5.03 7.77 -13.11
N LEU A 214 6.14 8.13 -12.46
CA LEU A 214 6.13 8.83 -11.17
C LEU A 214 5.67 10.30 -11.28
N THR A 215 6.04 11.01 -12.34
CA THR A 215 5.73 12.44 -12.55
C THR A 215 4.27 12.65 -12.93
N LEU A 216 3.67 11.74 -13.69
CA LEU A 216 2.22 11.78 -13.97
C LEU A 216 1.40 11.50 -12.70
N HIS A 217 1.95 10.67 -11.82
CA HIS A 217 1.33 10.36 -10.54
C HIS A 217 1.40 11.54 -9.56
N SER A 218 2.55 12.20 -9.42
CA SER A 218 2.71 13.33 -8.51
C SER A 218 1.78 14.50 -8.86
N ILE A 219 1.55 14.77 -10.14
CA ILE A 219 0.64 15.82 -10.61
C ILE A 219 -0.84 15.40 -10.38
N THR A 220 -1.22 14.19 -10.77
CA THR A 220 -2.60 13.70 -10.59
C THR A 220 -3.00 13.62 -9.11
N VAL A 221 -2.07 13.21 -8.24
CA VAL A 221 -2.28 13.20 -6.79
C VAL A 221 -2.38 14.62 -6.25
N ARG A 222 -1.54 15.57 -6.69
CA ARG A 222 -1.63 16.98 -6.27
C ARG A 222 -2.97 17.61 -6.64
N ASP A 223 -3.44 17.42 -7.88
CA ASP A 223 -4.72 17.98 -8.35
C ASP A 223 -5.90 17.40 -7.56
N LYS A 224 -5.92 16.08 -7.37
CA LYS A 224 -6.98 15.41 -6.60
C LYS A 224 -6.89 15.68 -5.11
N LYS A 225 -5.69 15.84 -4.54
CA LYS A 225 -5.47 16.29 -3.16
C LYS A 225 -6.02 17.69 -2.94
N HIS A 226 -5.85 18.61 -3.90
CA HIS A 226 -6.42 19.95 -3.82
C HIS A 226 -7.96 19.89 -3.76
N ARG A 227 -8.58 19.06 -4.60
CA ARG A 227 -10.04 18.83 -4.58
C ARG A 227 -10.53 18.15 -3.30
N ALA A 228 -9.79 17.14 -2.82
CA ALA A 228 -10.11 16.40 -1.61
C ALA A 228 -9.97 17.23 -0.32
N ARG A 229 -9.06 18.23 -0.32
CA ARG A 229 -8.85 19.13 0.81
C ARG A 229 -10.07 20.03 1.07
N GLY A 230 -10.77 20.47 0.02
CA GLY A 230 -11.81 21.50 0.17
C GLY A 230 -11.29 22.68 1.01
N ASP A 231 -12.01 23.03 2.07
CA ASP A 231 -11.66 24.13 3.01
C ASP A 231 -10.69 23.76 4.14
N LEU A 232 -10.12 22.54 4.19
CA LEU A 232 -9.13 22.21 5.24
C LEU A 232 -7.84 23.02 5.06
N LYS A 233 -7.72 24.12 5.80
CA LYS A 233 -6.59 25.06 5.72
C LYS A 233 -5.27 24.53 6.33
N ARG A 234 -5.25 23.46 7.15
CA ARG A 234 -4.03 23.13 7.95
C ARG A 234 -3.62 21.66 8.19
N HIS A 235 -4.41 20.63 7.87
CA HIS A 235 -4.04 19.25 8.28
C HIS A 235 -4.20 18.24 7.14
N THR A 236 -3.11 17.97 6.42
CA THR A 236 -3.11 16.93 5.38
C THR A 236 -1.80 16.19 5.43
N CYS A 237 -1.89 14.87 5.57
CA CYS A 237 -0.75 13.99 5.61
C CYS A 237 -0.99 12.84 4.64
N THR A 238 -0.04 12.60 3.76
CA THR A 238 -0.05 11.46 2.85
C THR A 238 0.59 10.27 3.58
N ALA A 239 -0.21 9.29 4.00
CA ALA A 239 0.31 8.07 4.60
C ALA A 239 0.54 7.01 3.51
N SER A 240 1.77 6.94 3.02
CA SER A 240 2.25 5.85 2.15
C SER A 240 3.10 4.89 2.97
N LEU A 241 2.63 3.65 3.17
CA LEU A 241 3.39 2.63 3.90
C LEU A 241 4.40 1.88 3.02
N THR A 242 4.36 2.05 1.70
CA THR A 242 5.20 1.27 0.78
C THR A 242 5.97 2.07 -0.27
N GLN A 243 5.70 3.38 -0.44
CA GLN A 243 6.42 4.22 -1.40
C GLN A 243 6.91 5.51 -0.72
N ARG A 244 8.21 5.57 -0.46
CA ARG A 244 8.88 6.74 0.16
C ARG A 244 8.67 8.01 -0.67
N LEU A 245 8.39 7.89 -1.96
CA LEU A 245 8.20 9.01 -2.88
C LEU A 245 6.92 9.84 -2.66
N LEU A 246 5.88 9.30 -2.01
CA LEU A 246 4.59 9.98 -1.83
C LEU A 246 4.47 10.82 -0.55
N LEU A 247 5.41 10.67 0.38
CA LEU A 247 5.47 11.44 1.63
C LEU A 247 5.94 12.90 1.43
N PHE A 248 6.52 13.24 0.28
CA PHE A 248 7.09 14.57 0.00
C PHE A 248 6.26 15.45 -0.95
N LEU A 249 4.98 15.12 -1.19
CA LEU A 249 4.06 15.86 -2.08
C LEU A 249 2.74 16.22 -1.37
#